data_AF-A0AAW1IB98-F1
#
_entry.id   AF-A0AAW1IB98-F1
#
_cell.length_a   1.000
_cell.length_b   1.000
_cell.length_c   1.000
_cell.angle_alpha   90.00
_cell.angle_beta   90.00
_cell.angle_gamma   90.00
#
_symmetry.space_group_name_H-M   'P 1'
#
loop_
_entity.id
_entity.type
_entity.pdbx_description
1 polymer ?
#
loop_
_entity_poly.entity_id
_entity_poly.type
_entity_poly.pdbx_seq_one_letter_code
_entity_poly.pdbx_strand_id
1 'polypeptide(L)'
;MEITEEEVFNDWRNYGFTPEVVVRMRRPRDRAPKPLVLVKVPREQKNIYHLREVLSLEITVEALKPNHSIGQCYRCQRFGHAQSRCTAPRKCVTCAGDHEPGTCTRPKQIPATCANCGEDHPANYRGCARFPKTNPRPLKISGEQGDDGRSCPRAMTSSLRDRA
;
A
#
# COMPACT_ATOMS: atom_id res chain seq x y z
N MET A 1 -18.41 -2.61 -27.13
CA MET A 1 -18.47 -4.02 -26.70
C MET A 1 -17.73 -4.10 -25.38
N GLU A 2 -18.43 -4.38 -24.29
CA GLU A 2 -17.82 -4.44 -22.96
C GLU A 2 -17.50 -5.91 -22.65
N ILE A 3 -16.21 -6.23 -22.60
CA ILE A 3 -15.75 -7.59 -22.31
C ILE A 3 -15.98 -7.87 -20.82
N THR A 4 -16.77 -8.89 -20.54
CA THR A 4 -17.12 -9.31 -19.19
C THR A 4 -16.02 -10.17 -18.57
N GLU A 5 -16.05 -10.29 -17.25
CA GLU A 5 -15.11 -11.14 -16.51
C GLU A 5 -15.37 -12.63 -16.78
N GLU A 6 -16.63 -13.00 -17.02
CA GLU A 6 -17.05 -14.36 -17.35
C GLU A 6 -16.54 -14.82 -18.73
N GLU A 7 -16.59 -13.95 -19.74
CA GLU A 7 -16.03 -14.24 -21.06
C GLU A 7 -14.54 -14.55 -20.99
N VAL A 8 -13.78 -13.72 -20.24
CA VAL A 8 -12.34 -13.93 -20.03
C VAL A 8 -12.10 -15.24 -19.28
N PHE A 9 -12.90 -15.53 -18.24
CA PHE A 9 -12.78 -16.74 -17.45
C PHE A 9 -12.98 -18.01 -18.30
N ASN A 10 -14.02 -18.02 -19.14
CA ASN A 10 -14.34 -19.16 -20.00
C ASN A 10 -13.31 -19.34 -21.11
N ASP A 11 -12.83 -18.27 -21.71
CA ASP A 11 -11.83 -18.35 -22.77
C ASP A 11 -10.50 -18.91 -22.25
N TRP A 12 -10.06 -18.49 -21.07
CA TRP A 12 -8.88 -19.07 -20.42
C TRP A 12 -9.04 -20.58 -20.15
N ARG A 13 -10.25 -21.04 -19.83
CA ARG A 13 -10.54 -22.48 -19.70
C ARG A 13 -10.47 -23.22 -21.03
N ASN A 14 -10.90 -22.61 -22.12
CA ASN A 14 -10.79 -23.19 -23.46
C ASN A 14 -9.33 -23.40 -23.88
N TYR A 15 -8.42 -22.55 -23.41
CA TYR A 15 -6.97 -22.74 -23.57
C TYR A 15 -6.35 -23.78 -22.61
N GLY A 16 -7.15 -24.44 -21.77
CA GLY A 16 -6.70 -25.46 -20.82
C GLY A 16 -6.15 -24.93 -19.51
N PHE A 17 -6.35 -23.64 -19.21
CA PHE A 17 -5.99 -23.07 -17.92
C PHE A 17 -7.11 -23.23 -16.88
N THR A 18 -6.75 -23.16 -15.60
CA THR A 18 -7.71 -23.25 -14.49
C THR A 18 -7.71 -21.92 -13.71
N PRO A 19 -8.34 -20.86 -14.24
CA PRO A 19 -8.49 -19.62 -13.48
C PRO A 19 -9.36 -19.85 -12.23
N GLU A 20 -8.92 -19.33 -11.09
CA GLU A 20 -9.68 -19.34 -9.84
C GLU A 20 -10.56 -18.10 -9.71
N VAL A 21 -10.00 -16.94 -10.09
CA VAL A 21 -10.65 -15.63 -9.94
C VAL A 21 -10.24 -14.73 -11.09
N VAL A 22 -11.20 -14.02 -11.69
CA VAL A 22 -10.98 -13.01 -12.72
C VAL A 22 -11.62 -11.72 -12.25
N VAL A 23 -10.87 -10.62 -12.23
CA VAL A 23 -11.37 -9.30 -11.79
C VAL A 23 -10.88 -8.20 -12.72
N ARG A 24 -11.80 -7.38 -13.24
CA ARG A 24 -11.51 -6.20 -14.03
C ARG A 24 -10.96 -5.11 -13.11
N MET A 25 -9.75 -4.63 -13.41
CA MET A 25 -9.17 -3.52 -12.66
C MET A 25 -9.95 -2.23 -12.95
N ARG A 26 -10.22 -1.44 -11.90
CA ARG A 26 -10.95 -0.17 -12.01
C ARG A 26 -10.08 1.00 -11.60
N ARG A 27 -10.33 2.17 -12.19
CA ARG A 27 -9.69 3.43 -11.81
C ARG A 27 -10.16 3.85 -10.40
N PRO A 28 -9.26 4.30 -9.50
CA PRO A 28 -9.66 4.67 -8.14
C PRO A 28 -10.64 5.84 -8.06
N ARG A 29 -10.56 6.81 -9.01
CA ARG A 29 -11.31 8.07 -8.96
C ARG A 29 -12.78 7.94 -9.35
N ASP A 30 -13.04 7.30 -10.49
CA ASP A 30 -14.36 7.22 -11.14
C ASP A 30 -14.89 5.78 -11.22
N ARG A 31 -14.11 4.79 -10.75
CA ARG A 31 -14.42 3.35 -10.84
C ARG A 31 -14.60 2.84 -12.28
N ALA A 32 -14.18 3.63 -13.27
CA ALA A 32 -14.24 3.24 -14.67
C ALA A 32 -13.28 2.06 -14.94
N PRO A 33 -13.66 1.13 -15.84
CA PRO A 33 -12.86 -0.05 -16.14
C PRO A 33 -11.53 0.33 -16.81
N LYS A 34 -10.46 -0.39 -16.45
CA LYS A 34 -9.17 -0.33 -17.14
C LYS A 34 -9.08 -1.45 -18.18
N PRO A 35 -8.22 -1.32 -19.20
CA PRO A 35 -7.88 -2.42 -20.11
C PRO A 35 -6.98 -3.47 -19.43
N LEU A 36 -7.10 -3.67 -18.11
CA LEU A 36 -6.32 -4.61 -17.32
C LEU A 36 -7.27 -5.52 -16.56
N VAL A 37 -6.98 -6.82 -16.58
CA VAL A 37 -7.71 -7.86 -15.85
C VAL A 37 -6.71 -8.59 -14.98
N LEU A 38 -7.07 -8.80 -13.71
CA LEU A 38 -6.32 -9.63 -12.79
C LEU A 38 -6.90 -11.04 -12.85
N VAL A 39 -6.06 -12.02 -13.16
CA VAL A 39 -6.43 -13.44 -13.16
C VAL A 39 -5.59 -14.16 -12.10
N LYS A 40 -6.26 -14.86 -11.19
CA LYS A 40 -5.62 -15.75 -10.22
C LYS A 40 -5.63 -17.16 -10.79
N VAL A 41 -4.46 -17.79 -10.84
CA VAL A 41 -4.24 -19.12 -11.41
C VAL A 41 -3.33 -19.92 -10.47
N PRO A 42 -3.48 -21.25 -10.37
CA PRO A 42 -2.54 -22.12 -9.66
C PRO A 42 -1.08 -21.92 -10.11
N ARG A 43 -0.14 -22.11 -9.19
CA ARG A 43 1.30 -21.81 -9.43
C ARG A 43 1.96 -22.75 -10.43
N GLU A 44 1.33 -23.88 -10.68
CA GLU A 44 1.80 -24.96 -11.55
C GLU A 44 1.71 -24.56 -13.03
N GLN A 45 0.73 -23.70 -13.38
CA GLN A 45 0.45 -23.30 -14.77
C GLN A 45 1.34 -22.13 -15.23
N LYS A 46 2.66 -22.34 -15.25
CA LYS A 46 3.62 -21.30 -15.65
C LYS A 46 3.58 -20.94 -17.14
N ASN A 47 3.00 -21.81 -17.98
CA ASN A 47 2.85 -21.57 -19.41
C ASN A 47 1.87 -20.41 -19.74
N ILE A 48 1.14 -19.87 -18.75
CA ILE A 48 0.28 -18.68 -18.93
C ILE A 48 1.03 -17.48 -19.49
N TYR A 49 2.33 -17.32 -19.20
CA TYR A 49 3.12 -16.19 -19.69
C TYR A 49 3.40 -16.23 -21.19
N HIS A 50 3.14 -17.37 -21.85
CA HIS A 50 3.24 -17.53 -23.30
C HIS A 50 1.93 -17.25 -24.03
N LEU A 51 0.82 -17.07 -23.31
CA LEU A 51 -0.47 -16.73 -23.91
C LEU A 51 -0.41 -15.32 -24.52
N ARG A 52 -0.76 -15.21 -25.80
CA ARG A 52 -0.73 -13.96 -26.57
C ARG A 52 -2.09 -13.47 -27.02
N GLU A 53 -3.10 -14.33 -26.96
CA GLU A 53 -4.43 -14.04 -27.49
C GLU A 53 -5.50 -14.57 -26.54
N VAL A 54 -6.50 -13.74 -26.27
CA VAL A 54 -7.72 -14.06 -25.50
C VAL A 54 -8.88 -13.30 -26.14
N LEU A 55 -9.99 -13.96 -26.42
CA LEU A 55 -11.18 -13.39 -27.09
C LEU A 55 -10.83 -12.69 -28.41
N SER A 56 -9.87 -13.24 -29.16
CA SER A 56 -9.31 -12.65 -30.38
C SER A 56 -8.67 -11.27 -30.20
N LEU A 57 -8.24 -10.96 -28.97
CA LEU A 57 -7.50 -9.76 -28.64
C LEU A 57 -6.07 -10.13 -28.29
N GLU A 58 -5.13 -9.35 -28.84
CA GLU A 58 -3.73 -9.45 -28.46
C GLU A 58 -3.53 -9.00 -27.00
N ILE A 59 -2.89 -9.84 -26.21
CA ILE A 59 -2.64 -9.60 -24.79
C ILE A 59 -1.18 -9.83 -24.43
N THR A 60 -0.76 -9.19 -23.33
CA THR A 60 0.50 -9.49 -22.66
C THR A 60 0.18 -9.91 -21.23
N VAL A 61 0.63 -11.11 -20.85
CA VAL A 61 0.49 -11.62 -19.49
C VAL A 61 1.73 -11.24 -18.69
N GLU A 62 1.54 -10.49 -17.61
CA GLU A 62 2.60 -10.11 -16.68
C GLU A 62 2.28 -10.58 -15.26
N ALA A 63 3.34 -10.88 -14.50
CA ALA A 63 3.19 -11.16 -13.07
C ALA A 63 2.72 -9.90 -12.33
N LEU A 64 1.78 -10.08 -11.39
CA LEU A 64 1.32 -8.98 -10.54
C LEU A 64 2.49 -8.40 -9.74
N LYS A 65 2.81 -7.13 -9.98
CA LYS A 65 3.89 -6.45 -9.28
C LYS A 65 3.55 -6.27 -7.80
N PRO A 66 4.38 -6.76 -6.87
CA PRO A 66 4.15 -6.58 -5.46
C PRO A 66 4.10 -5.12 -5.06
N ASN A 67 3.07 -4.75 -4.30
CA ASN A 67 3.00 -3.44 -3.67
C ASN A 67 3.93 -3.44 -2.46
N HIS A 68 5.10 -2.83 -2.62
CA HIS A 68 6.07 -2.67 -1.55
C HIS A 68 5.82 -1.42 -0.71
N SER A 69 4.77 -0.63 -0.94
CA SER A 69 4.59 0.60 -0.17
C SER A 69 4.36 0.30 1.32
N ILE A 70 5.29 0.76 2.16
CA ILE A 70 5.09 0.77 3.60
C ILE A 70 4.15 1.93 3.93
N GLY A 71 3.04 1.58 4.57
CA GLY A 71 2.06 2.54 5.04
C GLY A 71 2.66 3.50 6.08
N GLN A 72 2.29 4.77 5.96
CA GLN A 72 2.59 5.80 6.95
C GLN A 72 1.36 6.05 7.82
N CYS A 73 1.56 6.10 9.13
CA CYS A 73 0.50 6.40 10.08
C CYS A 73 0.17 7.90 10.04
N TYR A 74 -1.03 8.28 9.61
CA TYR A 74 -1.44 9.68 9.55
C TYR A 74 -1.61 10.37 10.92
N ARG A 75 -1.63 9.59 12.03
CA ARG A 75 -1.64 10.14 13.39
C ARG A 75 -0.24 10.54 13.81
N CYS A 76 0.71 9.61 13.90
CA CYS A 76 2.05 9.89 14.45
C CYS A 76 3.15 10.08 13.40
N GLN A 77 2.84 10.01 12.11
CA GLN A 77 3.74 10.10 10.95
C GLN A 77 4.81 9.00 10.82
N ARG A 78 4.89 8.06 11.77
CA ARG A 78 5.79 6.89 11.70
C ARG A 78 5.27 5.84 10.72
N PHE A 79 6.14 4.91 10.35
CA PHE A 79 5.85 3.89 9.34
C PHE A 79 5.41 2.55 9.94
N GLY A 80 4.78 1.70 9.12
CA GLY A 80 4.56 0.29 9.41
C GLY A 80 3.29 -0.04 10.21
N HIS A 81 2.42 0.93 10.46
CA HIS A 81 1.13 0.69 11.11
C HIS A 81 0.05 1.68 10.65
N ALA A 82 -1.22 1.31 10.85
CA ALA A 82 -2.37 2.13 10.51
C ALA A 82 -2.74 3.09 11.64
N GLN A 83 -3.33 4.24 11.28
CA GLN A 83 -3.83 5.24 12.24
C GLN A 83 -4.86 4.66 13.21
N SER A 84 -5.72 3.74 12.75
CA SER A 84 -6.77 3.11 13.56
C SER A 84 -6.26 2.37 14.81
N ARG A 85 -5.01 1.89 14.77
CA ARG A 85 -4.36 1.19 15.89
C ARG A 85 -3.27 2.02 16.59
N CYS A 86 -3.13 3.29 16.22
CA CYS A 86 -2.11 4.17 16.76
C CYS A 86 -2.63 4.90 18.01
N THR A 87 -1.95 4.72 19.14
CA THR A 87 -2.22 5.45 20.40
C THR A 87 -1.27 6.62 20.65
N ALA A 88 -0.20 6.74 19.85
CA ALA A 88 0.79 7.81 19.96
C ALA A 88 0.17 9.22 19.73
N PRO A 89 0.79 10.28 20.28
CA PRO A 89 0.35 11.66 20.04
C PRO A 89 0.35 11.99 18.55
N ARG A 90 -0.55 12.89 18.14
CA ARG A 90 -0.65 13.27 16.74
C ARG A 90 0.50 14.19 16.37
N LYS A 91 1.03 14.03 15.17
CA LYS A 91 2.10 14.88 14.63
C LYS A 91 1.69 15.43 13.28
N CYS A 92 1.90 16.72 13.06
CA CYS A 92 1.68 17.35 11.78
C CYS A 92 2.69 16.86 10.75
N VAL A 93 2.22 16.57 9.54
CA VAL A 93 3.07 16.16 8.41
C VAL A 93 4.04 17.27 7.97
N THR A 94 3.67 18.54 8.19
CA THR A 94 4.43 19.70 7.71
C THR A 94 5.36 20.28 8.77
N CYS A 95 4.97 20.33 10.04
CA CYS A 95 5.77 21.02 11.08
C CYS A 95 6.12 20.16 12.29
N ALA A 96 5.75 18.88 12.31
CA ALA A 96 5.90 17.97 13.45
C ALA A 96 5.20 18.44 14.76
N GLY A 97 4.35 19.46 14.70
CA GLY A 97 3.58 19.96 15.84
C GLY A 97 2.40 19.06 16.25
N ASP A 98 1.95 19.22 17.50
CA ASP A 98 0.84 18.50 18.11
C ASP A 98 -0.47 19.30 17.94
N HIS A 99 -1.05 19.28 16.74
CA HIS A 99 -2.33 19.96 16.43
C HIS A 99 -3.13 19.16 15.43
N GLU A 100 -4.45 19.37 15.33
CA GLU A 100 -5.36 18.65 14.41
C GLU A 100 -4.99 18.81 12.91
N PRO A 101 -5.40 17.88 12.02
CA PRO A 101 -5.11 18.03 10.60
C PRO A 101 -5.88 19.24 10.06
N GLY A 102 -5.20 20.08 9.27
CA GLY A 102 -5.78 21.31 8.72
C GLY A 102 -5.60 22.55 9.60
N THR A 103 -5.22 22.43 10.88
CA THR A 103 -4.98 23.58 11.78
C THR A 103 -3.53 24.05 11.81
N CYS A 104 -2.71 23.59 10.86
CA CYS A 104 -1.30 23.97 10.78
C CYS A 104 -1.16 25.46 10.45
N THR A 105 -0.61 26.25 11.37
CA THR A 105 -0.33 27.67 11.17
C THR A 105 1.00 27.93 10.45
N ARG A 106 1.82 26.90 10.21
CA ARG A 106 3.11 27.07 9.52
C ARG A 106 2.87 27.56 8.08
N PRO A 107 3.42 28.72 7.70
CA PRO A 107 3.29 29.25 6.34
C PRO A 107 4.06 28.38 5.33
N LYS A 108 3.60 28.36 4.08
CA LYS A 108 4.17 27.51 3.01
C LYS A 108 5.59 27.90 2.60
N GLN A 109 6.01 29.12 2.92
CA GLN A 109 7.32 29.68 2.61
C GLN A 109 8.42 29.18 3.56
N ILE A 110 8.04 28.66 4.74
CA ILE A 110 8.98 28.09 5.70
C ILE A 110 9.15 26.61 5.40
N PRO A 111 10.39 26.07 5.39
CA PRO A 111 10.61 24.65 5.19
C PRO A 111 9.80 23.82 6.19
N ALA A 112 9.28 22.71 5.69
CA ALA A 112 8.60 21.73 6.52
C ALA A 112 9.63 21.03 7.43
N THR A 113 9.22 20.60 8.62
CA THR A 113 10.07 19.86 9.53
C THR A 113 9.57 18.41 9.61
N CYS A 114 10.45 17.46 9.31
CA CYS A 114 10.10 16.05 9.29
C CYS A 114 9.92 15.50 10.71
N ALA A 115 8.74 14.95 11.02
CA ALA A 115 8.49 14.29 12.31
C ALA A 115 9.34 13.00 12.55
N ASN A 116 9.95 12.45 11.50
CA ASN A 116 10.73 11.20 11.59
C ASN A 116 12.25 11.44 11.67
N CYS A 117 12.80 12.43 10.96
CA CYS A 117 14.24 12.71 10.92
C CYS A 117 14.63 14.12 11.37
N GLY A 118 13.69 15.06 11.51
CA GLY A 118 13.96 16.45 11.90
C GLY A 118 14.40 17.37 10.76
N GLU A 119 14.73 16.83 9.59
CA GLU A 119 15.20 17.59 8.43
C GLU A 119 14.11 18.42 7.73
N ASP A 120 14.56 19.33 6.86
CA ASP A 120 13.75 20.32 6.14
C ASP A 120 12.93 19.74 4.97
N HIS A 121 12.05 18.79 5.29
CA HIS A 121 11.07 18.22 4.37
C HIS A 121 9.83 17.72 5.13
N PRO A 122 8.66 17.59 4.47
CA PRO A 122 7.49 17.04 5.13
C PRO A 122 7.70 15.56 5.49
N ALA A 123 6.98 15.07 6.50
CA ALA A 123 7.13 13.71 6.99
C ALA A 123 6.74 12.62 5.97
N ASN A 124 5.98 12.98 4.92
CA ASN A 124 5.57 12.09 3.84
C ASN A 124 6.56 12.04 2.66
N TYR A 125 7.68 12.77 2.74
CA TYR A 125 8.70 12.74 1.71
C TYR A 125 9.36 11.36 1.62
N ARG A 126 9.26 10.71 0.44
CA ARG A 126 9.78 9.35 0.20
C ARG A 126 11.31 9.27 0.13
N GLY A 127 11.99 10.40 -0.05
CA GLY A 127 13.46 10.48 -0.01
C GLY A 127 14.04 10.68 1.40
N CYS A 128 13.21 10.69 2.45
CA CYS A 128 13.66 10.81 3.83
C CYS A 128 14.61 9.66 4.20
N ALA A 129 15.73 9.96 4.90
CA ALA A 129 16.68 8.94 5.35
C ALA A 129 16.06 7.90 6.31
N ARG A 130 15.01 8.28 7.05
CA ARG A 130 14.24 7.40 7.94
C ARG A 130 13.11 6.64 7.23
N PHE A 131 12.91 6.89 5.93
CA PHE A 131 11.94 6.13 5.15
C PHE A 131 12.39 4.66 5.07
N PRO A 132 11.57 3.69 5.51
CA PRO A 132 11.99 2.31 5.53
C PRO A 132 12.20 1.78 4.11
N LYS A 133 13.40 1.25 3.88
CA LYS A 133 13.74 0.50 2.66
C LYS A 133 13.00 -0.84 2.71
N THR A 134 12.20 -1.12 1.70
CA THR A 134 11.36 -2.30 1.69
C THR A 134 12.18 -3.54 1.36
N ASN A 135 12.12 -4.57 2.21
CA ASN A 135 12.37 -5.93 1.74
C ASN A 135 11.07 -6.44 1.10
N PRO A 136 11.14 -7.03 -0.10
CA PRO A 136 9.96 -7.54 -0.78
C PRO A 136 9.34 -8.67 0.04
N ARG A 137 8.16 -8.45 0.62
CA ARG A 137 7.29 -9.54 1.09
C ARG A 137 6.33 -9.92 -0.03
N PRO A 138 6.05 -11.21 -0.24
CA PRO A 138 5.08 -11.65 -1.23
C PRO A 138 3.68 -11.09 -0.88
N LEU A 139 2.97 -10.62 -1.91
CA LEU A 139 1.59 -10.14 -1.81
C LEU A 139 0.68 -11.24 -1.25
N LYS A 140 -0.01 -10.97 -0.14
CA LYS A 140 -1.19 -11.75 0.26
C LYS A 140 -2.37 -11.24 -0.57
N ILE A 141 -2.87 -12.03 -1.51
CA ILE A 141 -4.14 -11.75 -2.20
C ILE A 141 -5.24 -11.95 -1.14
N SER A 142 -5.96 -10.88 -0.81
CA SER A 142 -6.85 -10.84 0.35
C SER A 142 -8.04 -11.79 0.16
N GLY A 143 -8.02 -12.88 0.94
CA GLY A 143 -9.14 -13.77 1.24
C GLY A 143 -9.05 -14.43 2.62
N GLU A 144 -8.10 -14.03 3.48
CA GLU A 144 -7.88 -14.67 4.79
C GLU A 144 -7.73 -13.61 5.90
N GLN A 145 -8.58 -13.72 6.92
CA GLN A 145 -8.48 -12.98 8.17
C GLN A 145 -7.31 -13.58 8.96
N GLY A 146 -6.19 -12.86 9.02
CA GLY A 146 -5.01 -13.23 9.82
C GLY A 146 -4.71 -12.15 10.84
N ASP A 147 -5.00 -12.46 12.10
CA ASP A 147 -4.44 -11.83 13.28
C ASP A 147 -2.92 -12.02 13.27
N ASP A 148 -2.17 -10.93 13.21
CA ASP A 148 -0.71 -10.94 13.37
C ASP A 148 -0.36 -9.87 14.40
N GLY A 149 -0.62 -10.22 15.66
CA GLY A 149 -0.11 -9.52 16.82
C GLY A 149 1.42 -9.41 16.76
N ARG A 150 1.92 -8.17 16.64
CA ARG A 150 3.28 -7.82 17.06
C ARG A 150 3.23 -6.56 17.89
N SER A 151 3.19 -6.81 19.19
CA SER A 151 3.38 -5.85 20.28
C SER A 151 4.58 -4.95 20.01
N CYS A 152 4.38 -3.63 20.09
CA CYS A 152 5.48 -2.69 20.16
C CYS A 152 6.18 -2.83 21.53
N PRO A 153 7.52 -2.79 21.59
CA PRO A 153 8.22 -2.71 22.87
C PRO A 153 7.82 -1.41 23.57
N ARG A 154 7.35 -1.53 24.81
CA ARG A 154 7.04 -0.41 25.71
C ARG A 154 8.31 0.44 25.89
N ALA A 155 8.25 1.71 25.50
CA ALA A 155 9.23 2.69 25.94
C ALA A 155 8.98 2.96 27.44
N MET A 156 9.92 2.52 28.29
CA MET A 156 9.98 2.92 29.69
C MET A 156 10.53 4.34 29.76
N THR A 157 9.76 5.28 30.27
CA THR A 157 10.27 6.61 30.62
C THR A 157 10.87 6.56 32.01
N SER A 158 12.18 6.76 32.13
CA SER A 158 12.81 7.17 33.38
C SER A 158 13.56 8.48 33.12
N SER A 159 13.07 9.58 33.67
CA SER A 159 13.96 10.66 34.06
C SER A 159 13.41 11.32 35.32
N LEU A 160 14.31 11.42 36.30
CA LEU A 160 14.09 11.80 37.68
C LEU A 160 13.56 13.24 37.79
N ARG A 161 12.76 13.48 38.83
CA ARG A 161 12.38 14.82 39.27
C ARG A 161 13.51 15.33 40.17
N ASP A 162 14.18 16.41 39.76
CA ASP A 162 14.99 17.19 40.70
C ASP A 162 14.08 18.15 41.48
N ARG A 163 14.19 18.07 42.81
CA ARG A 163 13.69 19.07 43.76
C ARG A 163 14.83 20.05 44.02
N ALA A 164 14.56 21.34 43.83
CA ALA A 164 15.14 22.43 44.62
C ALA A 164 14.09 23.54 44.67
#